data_AF-A0A501QLE6-F1
#
_entry.id   AF-A0A501QLE6-F1
#
_cell.length_a   1.000
_cell.length_b   1.000
_cell.length_c   1.000
_cell.angle_alpha   90.00
_cell.angle_beta   90.00
_cell.angle_gamma   90.00
#
_symmetry.space_group_name_H-M   'P 1'
#
loop_
_entity.id
_entity.type
_entity.pdbx_description
1 polymer ?
#
loop_
_entity_poly.entity_id
_entity_poly.type
_entity_poly.pdbx_seq_one_letter_code
_entity_poly.pdbx_strand_id
1 'polypeptide(L)'
;MIIKKEDLKENKDFSLEEHSPFMILNTKHFQYFSDVEKFGYSVEVLNVINSITWINKLYRDLKSDLHIETEIFYEIIDCILNARHFNDQQLERYYLAQQKLEHFTSITHKLTDTDNNFDVPFIIDFIILGANLDQYENLNDDKRSELHDEYAALFCQVREQEIEIEDFLLQVKALIFNVNELELENSI
;
A
#
# COMPACT_ATOMS: atom_id res chain seq x y z
N MET A 1 4.06 5.77 9.16
CA MET A 1 3.68 7.18 8.88
C MET A 1 4.94 8.03 8.73
N ILE A 2 5.10 8.62 7.55
CA ILE A 2 6.16 9.59 7.25
C ILE A 2 5.58 11.00 7.29
N ILE A 3 6.27 11.91 7.97
CA ILE A 3 5.86 13.31 8.12
C ILE A 3 6.91 14.20 7.48
N LYS A 4 6.50 15.16 6.62
CA LYS A 4 7.43 16.13 6.03
C LYS A 4 7.84 17.13 7.12
N LYS A 5 9.13 17.48 7.17
CA LYS A 5 9.67 18.40 8.19
C LYS A 5 9.04 19.80 8.13
N GLU A 6 8.59 20.21 6.96
CA GLU A 6 7.96 21.49 6.69
C GLU A 6 6.57 21.58 7.36
N ASP A 7 5.80 20.50 7.33
CA ASP A 7 4.46 20.41 7.95
C ASP A 7 4.54 20.61 9.48
N LEU A 8 5.64 20.15 10.10
CA LEU A 8 5.92 20.33 11.54
C LEU A 8 6.29 21.77 11.92
N LYS A 9 6.69 22.62 10.96
CA LYS A 9 6.97 24.04 11.21
C LYS A 9 5.71 24.89 11.10
N GLU A 10 4.77 24.48 10.25
CA GLU A 10 3.52 25.20 10.00
C GLU A 10 2.44 24.85 11.05
N ASN A 11 2.43 23.62 11.57
CA ASN A 11 1.53 23.19 12.65
C ASN A 11 2.29 23.02 13.98
N LYS A 12 2.25 24.05 14.83
CA LYS A 12 2.81 24.00 16.20
C LYS A 12 2.10 22.99 17.12
N ASP A 13 0.88 22.59 16.76
CA ASP A 13 0.05 21.65 17.50
C ASP A 13 -0.09 20.31 16.78
N PHE A 14 0.92 19.87 16.01
CA PHE A 14 0.93 18.54 15.42
C PHE A 14 0.99 17.49 16.55
N SER A 15 -0.19 17.06 16.99
CA SER A 15 -0.37 16.06 18.04
C SER A 15 0.03 14.70 17.50
N LEU A 16 1.32 14.38 17.63
CA LEU A 16 1.80 13.02 17.51
C LEU A 16 1.21 12.25 18.68
N GLU A 17 0.35 11.28 18.41
CA GLU A 17 -0.02 10.30 19.43
C GLU A 17 1.26 9.74 20.07
N GLU A 18 1.31 9.72 21.40
CA GLU A 18 2.52 9.52 22.20
C GLU A 18 3.27 8.20 21.91
N HIS A 19 2.61 7.29 21.17
CA HIS A 19 3.10 5.95 20.85
C HIS A 19 3.03 5.58 19.36
N SER A 20 2.65 6.49 18.47
CA SER A 20 2.56 6.18 17.03
C SER A 20 3.93 6.37 16.38
N PRO A 21 4.59 5.30 15.88
CA PRO A 21 5.93 5.42 15.29
C PRO A 21 5.87 6.23 13.99
N PHE A 22 6.69 7.28 13.90
CA PHE A 22 6.78 8.14 12.72
C PHE A 22 8.23 8.38 12.30
N MET A 23 8.42 8.68 11.01
CA MET A 23 9.71 9.12 10.46
C MET A 23 9.57 10.55 9.92
N ILE A 24 10.52 11.43 10.27
CA ILE A 24 10.56 12.78 9.72
C ILE A 24 11.39 12.78 8.43
N LEU A 25 10.76 13.15 7.32
CA LEU A 25 11.43 13.34 6.05
C LEU A 25 11.93 14.78 5.91
N ASN A 26 13.24 14.94 5.79
CA ASN A 26 13.85 16.25 5.50
C ASN A 26 13.77 16.52 3.99
N THR A 27 12.83 17.37 3.57
CA THR A 27 12.57 17.58 2.14
C THR A 27 13.50 18.63 1.49
N LYS A 28 14.39 19.28 2.28
CA LYS A 28 15.25 20.39 1.84
C LYS A 28 16.02 20.15 0.53
N HIS A 29 16.39 18.90 0.25
CA HIS A 29 17.21 18.53 -0.91
C HIS A 29 16.40 18.00 -2.09
N PHE A 30 15.08 17.88 -1.96
CA PHE A 30 14.21 17.49 -3.05
C PHE A 30 13.94 18.70 -3.95
N GLN A 31 14.16 18.54 -5.24
CA GLN A 31 13.94 19.61 -6.23
C GLN A 31 12.48 19.66 -6.68
N TYR A 32 11.78 18.51 -6.68
CA TYR A 32 10.41 18.37 -7.14
C TYR A 32 9.54 17.74 -6.04
N PHE A 33 8.29 18.19 -5.95
CA PHE A 33 7.33 17.66 -4.97
C PHE A 33 7.06 16.16 -5.18
N SER A 34 6.95 15.74 -6.45
CA SER A 34 6.80 14.33 -6.84
C SER A 34 7.90 13.42 -6.30
N ASP A 35 9.12 13.93 -6.12
CA ASP A 35 10.24 13.13 -5.60
C ASP A 35 10.08 12.87 -4.09
N VAL A 36 9.44 13.81 -3.37
CA VAL A 36 9.15 13.66 -1.93
C VAL A 36 8.16 12.53 -1.71
N GLU A 37 7.11 12.45 -2.52
CA GLU A 37 6.06 11.43 -2.41
C GLU A 37 6.57 10.06 -2.82
N LYS A 38 7.27 9.96 -3.96
CA LYS A 38 7.93 8.72 -4.37
C LYS A 38 8.85 8.19 -3.28
N PHE A 39 9.62 9.07 -2.64
CA PHE A 39 10.48 8.67 -1.51
C PHE A 39 9.65 8.20 -0.31
N GLY A 40 8.59 8.93 0.04
CA GLY A 40 7.67 8.56 1.11
C GLY A 40 7.08 7.17 0.91
N TYR A 41 6.47 6.91 -0.25
CA TYR A 41 5.90 5.60 -0.58
C TYR A 41 6.98 4.50 -0.56
N SER A 42 8.17 4.77 -1.10
CA SER A 42 9.28 3.80 -1.08
C SER A 42 9.68 3.40 0.35
N VAL A 43 9.69 4.36 1.29
CA VAL A 43 10.01 4.09 2.69
C VAL A 43 8.89 3.30 3.39
N GLU A 44 7.60 3.58 3.11
CA GLU A 44 6.51 2.77 3.65
C GLU A 44 6.60 1.32 3.15
N VAL A 45 6.94 1.09 1.88
CA VAL A 45 7.20 -0.27 1.35
C VAL A 45 8.40 -0.93 2.03
N LEU A 46 9.49 -0.19 2.29
CA LEU A 46 10.64 -0.71 3.04
C LEU A 46 10.27 -1.13 4.46
N ASN A 47 9.34 -0.42 5.12
CA ASN A 47 8.84 -0.82 6.44
C ASN A 47 8.12 -2.17 6.37
N VAL A 48 7.27 -2.37 5.35
CA VAL A 48 6.58 -3.65 5.11
C VAL A 48 7.59 -4.77 4.83
N ILE A 49 8.60 -4.53 3.99
CA ILE A 49 9.70 -5.48 3.72
C ILE A 49 10.41 -5.90 5.01
N ASN A 50 10.70 -4.95 5.90
CA ASN A 50 11.34 -5.24 7.18
C ASN A 50 10.45 -6.12 8.08
N SER A 51 9.15 -5.85 8.12
CA SER A 51 8.16 -6.68 8.81
C SER A 51 8.12 -8.09 8.24
N ILE A 52 8.06 -8.24 6.91
CA ILE A 52 8.09 -9.54 6.23
C ILE A 52 9.39 -10.31 6.52
N THR A 53 10.53 -9.61 6.55
CA THR A 53 11.82 -10.21 6.89
C THR A 53 11.81 -10.79 8.31
N TRP A 54 11.21 -10.07 9.26
CA TRP A 54 11.01 -10.57 10.62
C TRP A 54 10.06 -11.78 10.67
N ILE A 55 8.93 -11.72 9.94
CA ILE A 55 7.96 -12.84 9.84
C ILE A 55 8.63 -14.10 9.27
N ASN A 56 9.36 -13.96 8.17
CA ASN A 56 10.08 -15.06 7.52
C ASN A 56 11.15 -15.66 8.43
N LYS A 57 11.81 -14.84 9.25
CA LYS A 57 12.73 -15.33 10.28
C LYS A 57 11.98 -16.14 11.34
N LEU A 58 10.83 -15.67 11.81
CA LEU A 58 10.00 -16.38 12.78
C LEU A 58 9.53 -17.74 12.24
N TYR A 59 9.06 -17.81 10.99
CA TYR A 59 8.70 -19.09 10.36
C TYR A 59 9.87 -20.07 10.32
N ARG A 60 11.07 -19.59 9.98
CA ARG A 60 12.29 -20.41 9.99
C ARG A 60 12.65 -20.92 11.38
N ASP A 61 12.59 -20.05 12.39
CA ASP A 61 12.91 -20.40 13.78
C ASP A 61 11.90 -21.45 14.33
N LEU A 62 10.65 -21.39 13.87
CA LEU A 62 9.59 -22.36 14.17
C LEU A 62 9.62 -23.63 13.30
N LYS A 63 10.56 -23.75 12.37
CA LYS A 63 10.64 -24.86 11.38
C LYS A 63 9.36 -25.02 10.55
N SER A 64 8.70 -23.92 10.24
CA SER A 64 7.59 -23.86 9.30
C SER A 64 8.12 -23.77 7.87
N ASP A 65 7.43 -24.41 6.92
CA ASP A 65 7.71 -24.30 5.48
C ASP A 65 7.09 -23.03 4.86
N LEU A 66 6.36 -22.23 5.67
CA LEU A 66 5.76 -20.98 5.21
C LEU A 66 6.81 -19.91 4.91
N HIS A 67 6.61 -19.21 3.79
CA HIS A 67 7.46 -18.12 3.35
C HIS A 67 6.67 -17.09 2.54
N ILE A 68 6.87 -15.82 2.87
CA ILE A 68 6.32 -14.66 2.15
C ILE A 68 7.42 -14.14 1.23
N GLU A 69 7.14 -14.11 -0.07
CA GLU A 69 8.07 -13.60 -1.08
C GLU A 69 8.32 -12.11 -0.84
N THR A 70 9.58 -11.74 -0.64
CA THR A 70 9.95 -10.36 -0.28
C THR A 70 10.34 -9.54 -1.52
N GLU A 71 10.84 -10.22 -2.55
CA GLU A 71 11.30 -9.68 -3.81
C GLU A 71 10.22 -8.85 -4.52
N ILE A 72 8.96 -9.32 -4.49
CA ILE A 72 7.85 -8.60 -5.11
C ILE A 72 7.63 -7.20 -4.51
N PHE A 73 7.92 -7.00 -3.22
CA PHE A 73 7.81 -5.69 -2.57
C PHE A 73 8.97 -4.76 -2.96
N TYR A 74 10.16 -5.30 -3.25
CA TYR A 74 11.24 -4.49 -3.83
C TYR A 74 10.90 -4.04 -5.27
N GLU A 75 10.18 -4.87 -6.04
CA GLU A 75 9.68 -4.48 -7.36
C GLU A 75 8.69 -3.31 -7.28
N ILE A 76 7.93 -3.18 -6.19
CA ILE A 76 7.04 -2.02 -5.95
C ILE A 76 7.85 -0.72 -5.87
N ILE A 77 8.98 -0.74 -5.13
CA ILE A 77 9.86 0.44 -5.01
C ILE A 77 10.38 0.84 -6.40
N ASP A 78 10.81 -0.12 -7.23
CA ASP A 78 11.22 0.16 -8.60
C ASP A 78 10.07 0.77 -9.42
N CYS A 79 8.84 0.28 -9.26
CA CYS A 79 7.67 0.83 -9.94
C CYS A 79 7.36 2.27 -9.52
N ILE A 80 7.39 2.57 -8.22
CA ILE A 80 7.19 3.93 -7.68
C ILE A 80 8.23 4.89 -8.25
N LEU A 81 9.51 4.51 -8.20
CA LEU A 81 10.60 5.39 -8.62
C LEU A 81 10.56 5.65 -10.13
N ASN A 82 10.22 4.64 -10.93
CA ASN A 82 10.23 4.71 -12.40
C ASN A 82 8.86 5.03 -13.03
N ALA A 83 7.83 5.33 -12.23
CA ALA A 83 6.46 5.55 -12.70
C ALA A 83 5.94 4.41 -13.61
N ARG A 84 6.15 3.17 -13.17
CA ARG A 84 5.64 1.96 -13.82
C ARG A 84 4.54 1.34 -12.96
N HIS A 85 3.77 0.45 -13.58
CA HIS A 85 2.80 -0.40 -12.92
C HIS A 85 3.20 -1.86 -13.10
N PHE A 86 2.60 -2.74 -12.30
CA PHE A 86 2.81 -4.17 -12.39
C PHE A 86 2.07 -4.75 -13.60
N ASN A 87 2.69 -5.74 -14.23
CA ASN A 87 1.97 -6.63 -15.14
C ASN A 87 1.17 -7.69 -14.37
N ASP A 88 0.34 -8.45 -15.08
CA ASP A 88 -0.57 -9.45 -14.49
C ASP A 88 0.15 -10.48 -13.60
N GLN A 89 1.31 -10.97 -14.04
CA GLN A 89 2.09 -11.94 -13.27
C GLN A 89 2.68 -11.33 -11.99
N GLN A 90 3.08 -10.06 -12.04
CA GLN A 90 3.57 -9.34 -10.87
C GLN A 90 2.42 -9.05 -9.89
N LEU A 91 1.25 -8.66 -10.39
CA LEU A 91 0.05 -8.46 -9.58
C LEU A 91 -0.37 -9.76 -8.88
N GLU A 92 -0.41 -10.89 -9.58
CA GLU A 92 -0.73 -12.18 -8.98
C GLU A 92 0.26 -12.56 -7.86
N ARG A 93 1.57 -12.45 -8.12
CA ARG A 93 2.62 -12.68 -7.10
C ARG A 93 2.43 -11.75 -5.89
N TYR A 94 2.10 -10.49 -6.13
CA TYR A 94 1.88 -9.51 -5.09
C TYR A 94 0.69 -9.87 -4.19
N TYR A 95 -0.46 -10.16 -4.78
CA TYR A 95 -1.67 -10.48 -4.01
C TYR A 95 -1.57 -11.83 -3.30
N LEU A 96 -0.84 -12.81 -3.86
CA LEU A 96 -0.47 -14.03 -3.15
C LEU A 96 0.43 -13.76 -1.93
N ALA A 97 1.38 -12.83 -2.06
CA ALA A 97 2.23 -12.44 -0.94
C ALA A 97 1.44 -11.69 0.15
N GLN A 98 0.52 -10.81 -0.26
CA GLN A 98 -0.41 -10.12 0.63
C GLN A 98 -1.31 -11.08 1.42
N GLN A 99 -1.93 -12.07 0.76
CA GLN A 99 -2.73 -13.09 1.45
C GLN A 99 -1.92 -13.84 2.53
N LYS A 100 -0.64 -14.13 2.28
CA LYS A 100 0.23 -14.77 3.27
C LYS A 100 0.57 -13.83 4.44
N LEU A 101 0.71 -12.54 4.17
CA LEU A 101 0.93 -11.51 5.18
C LEU A 101 -0.29 -11.36 6.07
N GLU A 102 -1.48 -11.23 5.49
CA GLU A 102 -2.75 -11.19 6.23
C GLU A 102 -2.99 -12.45 7.05
N HIS A 103 -2.67 -13.62 6.49
CA HIS A 103 -2.78 -14.89 7.22
C HIS A 103 -1.92 -14.88 8.49
N PHE A 104 -0.70 -14.35 8.39
CA PHE A 104 0.15 -14.15 9.55
C PHE A 104 -0.48 -13.18 10.56
N THR A 105 -0.94 -12.01 10.10
CA THR A 105 -1.60 -10.99 10.94
C THR A 105 -2.78 -11.59 11.71
N SER A 106 -3.66 -12.34 11.02
CA SER A 106 -4.83 -13.01 11.60
C SER A 106 -4.45 -14.02 12.68
N ILE A 107 -3.37 -14.79 12.48
CA ILE A 107 -2.85 -15.72 13.48
C ILE A 107 -2.31 -14.95 14.68
N THR A 108 -1.50 -13.92 14.46
CA THR A 108 -0.88 -13.18 15.55
C THR A 108 -1.89 -12.37 16.35
N HIS A 109 -2.88 -11.74 15.72
CA HIS A 109 -3.94 -11.03 16.43
C HIS A 109 -4.75 -11.97 17.35
N LYS A 110 -4.90 -13.26 16.99
CA LYS A 110 -5.52 -14.24 17.88
C LYS A 110 -4.64 -14.64 19.07
N LEU A 111 -3.33 -14.43 18.98
CA LEU A 111 -2.33 -14.84 19.97
C LEU A 111 -1.82 -13.70 20.84
N THR A 112 -1.89 -12.47 20.34
CA THR A 112 -1.37 -11.26 20.96
C THR A 112 -2.37 -10.13 20.76
N ASP A 113 -2.75 -9.42 21.83
CA ASP A 113 -3.56 -8.18 21.80
C ASP A 113 -2.78 -6.97 21.22
N THR A 114 -1.84 -7.22 20.30
CA THR A 114 -1.06 -6.18 19.64
C THR A 114 -1.56 -5.98 18.23
N ASP A 115 -2.02 -4.76 17.94
CA ASP A 115 -2.26 -4.26 16.59
C ASP A 115 -0.93 -4.11 15.86
N ASN A 116 -0.43 -5.22 15.31
CA ASN A 116 0.66 -5.15 14.35
C ASN A 116 0.06 -4.80 12.98
N ASN A 117 0.12 -3.53 12.62
CA ASN A 117 -0.29 -3.08 11.30
C ASN A 117 0.85 -3.36 10.30
N PHE A 118 0.67 -4.38 9.47
CA PHE A 118 1.61 -4.77 8.41
C PHE A 118 1.15 -4.33 7.01
N ASP A 119 0.12 -3.50 6.95
CA ASP A 119 -0.62 -3.25 5.71
C ASP A 119 0.17 -2.32 4.78
N VAL A 120 0.08 -2.63 3.48
CA VAL A 120 0.55 -1.72 2.44
C VAL A 120 -0.51 -0.62 2.28
N PRO A 121 -0.14 0.67 2.35
CA PRO A 121 -1.08 1.76 2.11
C PRO A 121 -1.81 1.66 0.77
N PHE A 122 -3.12 1.93 0.72
CA PHE A 122 -3.93 1.86 -0.51
C PHE A 122 -3.34 2.60 -1.70
N ILE A 123 -2.70 3.75 -1.46
CA ILE A 123 -2.06 4.52 -2.52
C ILE A 123 -0.97 3.74 -3.25
N ILE A 124 -0.23 2.87 -2.55
CA ILE A 124 0.78 2.00 -3.16
C ILE A 124 0.11 0.92 -4.01
N ASP A 125 -1.00 0.33 -3.54
CA ASP A 125 -1.80 -0.61 -4.34
C ASP A 125 -2.29 0.03 -5.64
N PHE A 126 -2.80 1.26 -5.56
CA PHE A 126 -3.28 1.98 -6.74
C PHE A 126 -2.15 2.31 -7.72
N ILE A 127 -0.94 2.64 -7.24
CA ILE A 127 0.23 2.84 -8.10
C ILE A 127 0.55 1.58 -8.89
N ILE A 128 0.66 0.42 -8.24
CA ILE A 128 1.01 -0.83 -8.92
C ILE A 128 -0.10 -1.33 -9.84
N LEU A 129 -1.35 -0.95 -9.57
CA LEU A 129 -2.50 -1.20 -10.44
C LEU A 129 -2.59 -0.26 -11.65
N GLY A 130 -1.76 0.79 -11.70
CA GLY A 130 -1.73 1.75 -12.81
C GLY A 130 -2.75 2.88 -12.69
N ALA A 131 -3.15 3.25 -11.47
CA ALA A 131 -3.92 4.46 -11.25
C ALA A 131 -3.13 5.70 -11.68
N ASN A 132 -3.81 6.66 -12.30
CA ASN A 132 -3.26 7.97 -12.53
C ASN A 132 -3.29 8.75 -11.21
N LEU A 133 -2.11 8.97 -10.62
CA LEU A 133 -1.97 9.65 -9.33
C LEU A 133 -2.54 11.06 -9.34
N ASP A 134 -2.36 11.81 -10.43
CA ASP A 134 -2.90 13.17 -10.53
C ASP A 134 -4.43 13.15 -10.44
N GLN A 135 -5.08 12.17 -11.06
CA GLN A 135 -6.54 12.03 -11.00
C GLN A 135 -7.01 11.58 -9.62
N TYR A 136 -6.31 10.62 -9.01
CA TYR A 136 -6.59 10.16 -7.66
C TYR A 136 -6.45 11.28 -6.61
N GLU A 137 -5.42 12.11 -6.70
CA GLU A 137 -5.21 13.24 -5.79
C GLU A 137 -6.28 14.33 -5.97
N ASN A 138 -6.79 14.49 -7.19
CA ASN A 138 -7.88 15.43 -7.50
C ASN A 138 -9.28 14.89 -7.16
N LEU A 139 -9.42 13.63 -6.73
CA LEU A 139 -10.68 13.15 -6.17
C LEU A 139 -11.02 13.93 -4.89
N ASN A 140 -12.30 14.27 -4.73
CA ASN A 140 -12.77 14.77 -3.45
C ASN A 140 -12.76 13.65 -2.39
N ASP A 141 -12.83 14.04 -1.11
CA ASP A 141 -12.69 13.08 -0.01
C ASP A 141 -13.78 11.99 -0.04
N ASP A 142 -15.01 12.33 -0.45
CA ASP A 142 -16.10 11.37 -0.58
C ASP A 142 -15.80 10.27 -1.60
N LYS A 143 -15.37 10.65 -2.82
CA LYS A 143 -15.01 9.69 -3.88
C LYS A 143 -13.77 8.89 -3.54
N ARG A 144 -12.81 9.51 -2.83
CA ARG A 144 -11.62 8.80 -2.37
C ARG A 144 -12.00 7.73 -1.33
N SER A 145 -12.90 8.07 -0.40
CA SER A 145 -13.44 7.11 0.57
C SER A 145 -14.19 5.98 -0.12
N GLU A 146 -15.05 6.29 -1.09
CA GLU A 146 -15.79 5.30 -1.86
C GLU A 146 -14.86 4.33 -2.59
N LEU A 147 -13.80 4.85 -3.25
CA LEU A 147 -12.78 4.02 -3.90
C LEU A 147 -12.06 3.11 -2.90
N HIS A 148 -11.70 3.61 -1.72
CA HIS A 148 -11.05 2.83 -0.67
C HIS A 148 -11.97 1.72 -0.15
N ASP A 149 -13.24 2.05 0.07
CA ASP A 149 -14.25 1.10 0.56
C ASP A 149 -14.53 -0.01 -0.46
N GLU A 150 -14.67 0.34 -1.75
CA GLU A 150 -14.87 -0.63 -2.83
C GLU A 150 -13.65 -1.55 -3.00
N TYR A 151 -12.44 -0.97 -2.99
CA TYR A 151 -11.21 -1.75 -3.05
C TYR A 151 -11.10 -2.70 -1.84
N ALA A 152 -11.32 -2.19 -0.63
CA ALA A 152 -11.24 -2.98 0.60
C ALA A 152 -12.28 -4.11 0.62
N ALA A 153 -13.50 -3.86 0.10
CA ALA A 153 -14.54 -4.87 -0.02
C ALA A 153 -14.12 -6.00 -0.99
N LEU A 154 -13.58 -5.66 -2.16
CA LEU A 154 -13.06 -6.64 -3.11
C LEU A 154 -11.92 -7.46 -2.51
N PHE A 155 -11.00 -6.81 -1.81
CA PHE A 155 -9.88 -7.49 -1.17
C PHE A 155 -10.34 -8.40 -0.02
N CYS A 156 -11.39 -8.02 0.73
CA CYS A 156 -12.01 -8.89 1.72
C CYS A 156 -12.59 -10.17 1.09
N GLN A 157 -13.21 -10.09 -0.09
CA GLN A 157 -13.73 -11.28 -0.79
C GLN A 157 -12.62 -12.26 -1.17
N VAL A 158 -11.47 -11.75 -1.64
CA VAL A 158 -10.27 -12.58 -1.90
C VAL A 158 -9.75 -13.23 -0.63
N ARG A 159 -9.68 -12.46 0.46
CA ARG A 159 -9.24 -12.96 1.77
C ARG A 159 -10.15 -14.07 2.29
N GLU A 160 -11.46 -13.92 2.11
CA GLU A 160 -12.48 -14.88 2.54
C GLU A 160 -12.64 -16.06 1.56
N GLN A 161 -11.82 -16.10 0.49
CA GLN A 161 -11.85 -17.12 -0.56
C GLN A 161 -13.21 -17.21 -1.26
N GLU A 162 -13.94 -16.10 -1.31
CA GLU A 162 -15.21 -15.99 -2.05
C GLU A 162 -14.97 -15.84 -3.56
N ILE A 163 -13.84 -15.21 -3.93
CA ILE A 163 -13.37 -15.04 -5.31
C ILE A 163 -11.89 -15.42 -5.42
N GLU A 164 -11.50 -15.90 -6.59
CA GLU A 164 -10.09 -16.15 -6.91
C GLU A 164 -9.35 -14.83 -7.19
N ILE A 165 -8.02 -14.87 -7.10
CA ILE A 165 -7.18 -13.67 -7.34
C ILE A 165 -7.39 -13.15 -8.77
N GLU A 166 -7.54 -14.02 -9.76
CA GLU A 166 -7.75 -13.59 -11.14
C GLU A 166 -9.05 -12.78 -11.31
N ASP A 167 -10.14 -13.21 -10.66
CA ASP A 167 -11.44 -12.51 -10.70
C ASP A 167 -11.37 -11.17 -9.95
N PHE A 168 -10.63 -11.13 -8.85
CA PHE A 168 -10.35 -9.88 -8.15
C PHE A 168 -9.53 -8.91 -9.00
N LEU A 169 -8.47 -9.39 -9.66
CA LEU A 169 -7.62 -8.56 -10.53
C LEU A 169 -8.41 -7.95 -11.68
N LEU A 170 -9.38 -8.69 -12.24
CA LEU A 170 -10.29 -8.16 -13.25
C LEU A 170 -11.16 -7.02 -12.71
N GLN A 171 -11.77 -7.22 -11.53
CA GLN A 171 -12.66 -6.24 -10.91
C GLN A 171 -11.93 -4.98 -10.48
N VAL A 172 -10.76 -5.12 -9.84
CA VAL A 172 -10.00 -3.98 -9.35
C VAL A 172 -9.38 -3.16 -10.48
N LYS A 173 -8.96 -3.80 -11.58
CA LYS A 173 -8.51 -3.06 -12.77
C LYS A 173 -9.64 -2.25 -13.40
N ALA A 174 -10.86 -2.78 -13.43
CA ALA A 174 -12.02 -2.04 -13.91
C ALA A 174 -12.33 -0.84 -13.00
N LEU A 175 -12.24 -1.01 -11.68
CA LEU A 175 -12.39 0.05 -10.70
C LEU A 175 -11.37 1.19 -10.94
N ILE A 176 -10.09 0.85 -11.07
CA ILE A 176 -9.02 1.84 -11.34
C ILE A 176 -9.16 2.48 -12.71
N PHE A 177 -9.58 1.72 -13.73
CA PHE A 177 -9.86 2.27 -15.06
C PHE A 177 -10.96 3.33 -15.03
N ASN A 178 -12.05 3.10 -14.29
CA ASN A 178 -13.14 4.08 -14.15
C ASN A 178 -12.65 5.38 -13.49
N VAL A 179 -11.78 5.30 -12.47
CA VAL A 179 -11.16 6.48 -11.86
C VAL A 179 -10.36 7.26 -12.90
N ASN A 180 -9.66 6.56 -13.78
CA ASN A 180 -8.85 7.18 -14.82
C ASN A 180 -9.69 7.87 -15.93
N GLU A 181 -10.93 7.43 -16.16
CA GLU A 181 -11.83 7.99 -17.18
C GLU A 181 -12.64 9.23 -16.75
N LEU A 182 -12.64 9.61 -15.47
CA LEU A 182 -13.41 10.73 -14.92
C LEU A 182 -13.08 12.13 -15.51
N GLU A 183 -12.09 12.24 -16.41
CA GLU A 183 -11.79 13.45 -17.20
C GLU A 183 -12.77 13.72 -18.35
N LEU A 184 -13.45 12.69 -18.90
CA LEU A 184 -14.24 12.87 -20.12
C LEU A 184 -15.59 13.54 -19.90
N GLU A 185 -16.21 13.40 -18.72
CA GLU A 185 -17.52 14.01 -18.44
C GLU A 185 -17.42 15.42 -17.85
N ASN A 186 -16.29 15.80 -17.25
CA ASN A 186 -16.10 17.15 -16.68
C ASN A 186 -15.45 18.15 -17.65
N SER A 187 -15.19 17.72 -18.89
CA SER A 187 -14.59 18.53 -19.97
C SER A 187 -15.61 18.94 -21.06
N ILE A 188 -16.92 18.72 -20.84
CA ILE A 188 -18.02 19.07 -21.76
C ILE A 188 -18.88 20.20 -21.17
#